data_AF-A0A6P1NU88-F1
#
_entry.id   AF-A0A6P1NU88-F1
#
_cell.length_a   1.000
_cell.length_b   1.000
_cell.length_c   1.000
_cell.angle_alpha   90.00
_cell.angle_beta   90.00
_cell.angle_gamma   90.00
#
_symmetry.space_group_name_H-M   'P 1'
#
loop_
_entity.id
_entity.type
_entity.pdbx_description
1 polymer ?
#
loop_
_entity_poly.entity_id
_entity_poly.type
_entity_poly.pdbx_seq_one_letter_code
_entity_poly.pdbx_strand_id
1 'polypeptide(L)'
;MNPQLFFAFVVVAVALACTPGVDWAYSITAGLRQRSFVPAVAGLCGGYVLHTLLMVAGLAALLSGLPGVLGWLTVAGAGYLLWLGVSTLRSWRGASFSAADAVGKPANQLRTFLQGMGTSGINPKGLLFYVALVPQFVSPEASLPVPVQSGLLGLTFVLLAGTVYTCVALLARKLLQSRPGAARTVTLASGIIMVALGVVLLSEQLVPLVAGLAGTA
;
A
#
# COMPACT_ATOMS: atom_id res chain seq x y z
N MET A 1 13.81 -0.50 -16.77
CA MET A 1 13.71 -0.78 -15.32
C MET A 1 14.20 -2.20 -15.07
N ASN A 2 14.83 -2.48 -13.94
CA ASN A 2 15.22 -3.84 -13.59
C ASN A 2 13.94 -4.70 -13.36
N PRO A 3 13.75 -5.82 -14.10
CA PRO A 3 12.52 -6.60 -14.02
C PRO A 3 12.37 -7.32 -12.67
N GLN A 4 13.46 -7.72 -12.02
CA GLN A 4 13.43 -8.34 -10.69
C GLN A 4 12.94 -7.33 -9.63
N LEU A 5 13.45 -6.09 -9.64
CA LEU A 5 12.97 -5.03 -8.73
C LEU A 5 11.49 -4.71 -8.97
N PHE A 6 11.07 -4.66 -10.24
CA PHE A 6 9.65 -4.45 -10.55
C PHE A 6 8.76 -5.58 -10.03
N PHE A 7 9.18 -6.84 -10.21
CA PHE A 7 8.42 -7.97 -9.71
C PHE A 7 8.34 -7.98 -8.18
N ALA A 8 9.47 -7.72 -7.49
CA ALA A 8 9.50 -7.58 -6.04
C ALA A 8 8.56 -6.46 -5.56
N PHE A 9 8.55 -5.32 -6.26
CA PHE A 9 7.61 -4.23 -6.01
C PHE A 9 6.16 -4.70 -6.12
N VAL A 10 5.79 -5.39 -7.21
CA VAL A 10 4.42 -5.88 -7.42
C VAL A 10 3.98 -6.80 -6.28
N VAL A 11 4.86 -7.69 -5.82
CA VAL A 11 4.55 -8.59 -4.70
C VAL A 11 4.27 -7.79 -3.41
N VAL A 12 5.11 -6.81 -3.07
CA VAL A 12 4.92 -5.95 -1.90
C VAL A 12 3.67 -5.07 -2.04
N ALA A 13 3.45 -4.49 -3.22
CA ALA A 13 2.28 -3.68 -3.56
C ALA A 13 0.97 -4.46 -3.40
N VAL A 14 0.90 -5.69 -3.91
CA VAL A 14 -0.25 -6.58 -3.75
C VAL A 14 -0.46 -6.93 -2.27
N ALA A 15 0.60 -7.29 -1.55
CA ALA A 15 0.50 -7.62 -0.13
C ALA A 15 -0.12 -6.48 0.68
N LEU A 16 0.35 -5.24 0.45
CA LEU A 16 -0.12 -4.02 1.09
C LEU A 16 -1.53 -3.59 0.68
N ALA A 17 -1.86 -3.72 -0.60
CA ALA A 17 -3.20 -3.46 -1.11
C ALA A 17 -4.22 -4.44 -0.49
N CYS A 18 -3.80 -5.69 -0.28
CA CYS A 18 -4.58 -6.72 0.40
C CYS A 18 -4.66 -6.56 1.92
N THR A 19 -3.83 -5.71 2.53
CA THR A 19 -3.85 -5.45 3.97
C THR A 19 -5.05 -4.59 4.34
N PRO A 20 -5.98 -5.12 5.17
CA PRO A 20 -7.13 -4.36 5.62
C PRO A 20 -6.72 -3.11 6.40
N GLY A 21 -7.44 -2.03 6.19
CA GLY A 21 -7.20 -0.73 6.82
C GLY A 21 -8.34 0.24 6.50
N VAL A 22 -8.08 1.55 6.63
CA VAL A 22 -9.10 2.58 6.41
C VAL A 22 -9.66 2.58 4.98
N ASP A 23 -8.82 2.31 3.98
CA ASP A 23 -9.25 2.24 2.57
C ASP A 23 -10.21 1.07 2.32
N TRP A 24 -9.95 -0.08 2.95
CA TRP A 24 -10.84 -1.24 2.91
C TRP A 24 -12.17 -0.93 3.59
N ALA A 25 -12.14 -0.34 4.78
CA ALA A 25 -13.34 0.04 5.51
C ALA A 25 -14.21 1.01 4.70
N TYR A 26 -13.58 1.98 4.03
CA TYR A 26 -14.27 2.91 3.15
C TYR A 26 -14.86 2.20 1.91
N SER A 27 -14.10 1.31 1.28
CA SER A 27 -14.56 0.54 0.13
C SER A 27 -15.74 -0.39 0.46
N ILE A 28 -15.69 -1.07 1.61
CA ILE A 28 -16.78 -1.91 2.14
C ILE A 28 -18.03 -1.05 2.38
N THR A 29 -17.86 0.09 3.05
CA THR A 29 -18.95 1.03 3.33
C THR A 29 -19.60 1.52 2.03
N ALA A 30 -18.80 1.85 1.02
CA ALA A 30 -19.31 2.26 -0.28
C ALA A 30 -20.04 1.12 -1.00
N GLY A 31 -19.51 -0.10 -0.97
CA GLY A 31 -20.14 -1.30 -1.55
C GLY A 31 -21.50 -1.64 -0.94
N LEU A 32 -21.65 -1.45 0.38
CA LEU A 32 -22.88 -1.71 1.13
C LEU A 32 -23.93 -0.59 1.00
N ARG A 33 -23.51 0.68 1.01
CA ARG A 33 -24.43 1.83 1.18
C ARG A 33 -24.80 2.54 -0.11
N GLN A 34 -23.93 2.53 -1.12
CA GLN A 34 -24.09 3.38 -2.29
C GLN A 34 -24.66 2.60 -3.47
N ARG A 35 -25.49 3.27 -4.29
CA ARG A 35 -25.93 2.71 -5.58
C ARG A 35 -24.75 2.39 -6.49
N SER A 36 -23.71 3.22 -6.45
CA SER A 36 -22.43 2.98 -7.11
C SER A 36 -21.29 3.24 -6.15
N PHE A 37 -20.39 2.27 -5.98
CA PHE A 37 -19.15 2.41 -5.21
C PHE A 37 -18.01 3.01 -6.05
N VAL A 38 -18.22 3.20 -7.36
CA VAL A 38 -17.18 3.67 -8.30
C VAL A 38 -16.58 5.01 -7.88
N PRO A 39 -17.37 6.04 -7.49
CA PRO A 39 -16.79 7.31 -7.06
C PRO A 39 -15.91 7.16 -5.82
N ALA A 40 -16.25 6.24 -4.90
CA ALA A 40 -15.47 5.99 -3.69
C ALA A 40 -14.11 5.38 -4.02
N VAL A 41 -14.08 4.34 -4.85
CA VAL A 41 -12.84 3.67 -5.28
C VAL A 41 -11.99 4.60 -6.16
N ALA A 42 -12.61 5.35 -7.07
CA ALA A 42 -11.92 6.37 -7.87
C ALA A 42 -11.31 7.46 -6.98
N GLY A 43 -12.01 7.85 -5.91
CA GLY A 43 -11.49 8.75 -4.89
C GLY A 43 -10.23 8.19 -4.23
N LEU A 44 -10.29 6.96 -3.72
CA LEU A 44 -9.13 6.27 -3.12
C LEU A 44 -7.94 6.23 -4.09
N CYS A 45 -8.19 5.90 -5.36
CA CYS A 45 -7.15 5.92 -6.40
C CYS A 45 -6.58 7.34 -6.59
N GLY A 46 -7.43 8.36 -6.58
CA GLY A 46 -7.02 9.77 -6.69
C GLY A 46 -6.05 10.20 -5.59
N GLY A 47 -6.22 9.72 -4.35
CA GLY A 47 -5.25 10.00 -3.28
C GLY A 47 -3.88 9.35 -3.52
N TYR A 48 -3.84 8.14 -4.08
CA TYR A 48 -2.57 7.49 -4.45
C TYR A 48 -1.94 8.08 -5.71
N VAL A 49 -2.73 8.61 -6.64
CA VAL A 49 -2.22 9.42 -7.75
C VAL A 49 -1.53 10.66 -7.20
N LEU A 50 -2.11 11.33 -6.19
CA LEU A 50 -1.45 12.46 -5.53
C LEU A 50 -0.12 12.05 -4.88
N HIS A 51 -0.06 10.93 -4.16
CA HIS A 51 1.20 10.41 -3.62
C HIS A 51 2.23 10.11 -4.72
N THR A 52 1.78 9.52 -5.84
CA THR A 52 2.63 9.25 -7.01
C THR A 52 3.21 10.55 -7.58
N LEU A 53 2.39 11.58 -7.75
CA LEU A 53 2.85 12.89 -8.26
C LEU A 53 3.86 13.54 -7.32
N LEU A 54 3.60 13.54 -6.01
CA LEU A 54 4.51 14.07 -5.00
C LEU A 54 5.86 13.31 -5.04
N MET A 55 5.81 12.00 -5.18
CA MET A 55 7.00 11.18 -5.27
C MET A 55 7.79 11.42 -6.54
N VAL A 56 7.14 11.49 -7.70
CA VAL A 56 7.78 11.81 -8.99
C VAL A 56 8.46 13.19 -8.93
N ALA A 57 7.81 14.17 -8.30
CA ALA A 57 8.34 15.53 -8.17
C ALA A 57 9.52 15.63 -7.18
N GLY A 58 9.47 14.90 -6.07
CA GLY A 58 10.43 15.07 -4.96
C GLY A 58 11.56 14.05 -4.89
N LEU A 59 11.38 12.83 -5.42
CA LEU A 59 12.31 11.74 -5.15
C LEU A 59 13.69 11.98 -5.77
N ALA A 60 13.76 12.46 -7.02
CA ALA A 60 15.04 12.70 -7.67
C ALA A 60 15.89 13.73 -6.90
N ALA A 61 15.27 14.78 -6.39
CA ALA A 61 15.94 15.79 -5.56
C ALA A 61 16.37 15.23 -4.19
N LEU A 62 15.56 14.35 -3.59
CA LEU A 62 15.90 13.69 -2.34
C LEU A 62 17.12 12.77 -2.51
N LEU A 63 17.16 11.99 -3.60
CA LEU A 63 18.26 11.06 -3.89
C LEU A 63 19.59 11.77 -4.20
N SER A 64 19.54 12.94 -4.83
CA SER A 64 20.75 13.71 -5.14
C SER A 64 21.24 14.58 -3.98
N GLY A 65 20.37 14.98 -3.06
CA GLY A 65 20.69 15.90 -1.97
C GLY A 65 21.28 15.26 -0.72
N LEU A 66 21.08 13.95 -0.49
CA LEU A 66 21.47 13.27 0.75
C LEU A 66 22.22 11.94 0.47
N PRO A 67 23.55 11.90 0.65
CA PRO A 67 24.32 10.66 0.55
C PRO A 67 23.77 9.59 1.50
N GLY A 68 23.54 8.38 0.98
CA GLY A 68 23.03 7.26 1.78
C GLY A 68 21.53 7.29 2.12
N VAL A 69 20.75 8.23 1.56
CA VAL A 69 19.31 8.33 1.82
C VAL A 69 18.53 7.06 1.48
N LEU A 70 18.93 6.34 0.41
CA LEU A 70 18.33 5.05 0.07
C LEU A 70 18.52 4.01 1.18
N GLY A 71 19.68 3.99 1.83
CA GLY A 71 19.95 3.09 2.96
C GLY A 71 18.99 3.36 4.11
N TRP A 72 18.87 4.63 4.53
CA TRP A 72 17.95 5.04 5.60
C TRP A 72 16.49 4.76 5.27
N LEU A 73 16.05 5.06 4.04
CA LEU A 73 14.70 4.74 3.58
C LEU A 73 14.45 3.24 3.56
N THR A 74 15.46 2.44 3.25
CA THR A 74 15.33 0.99 3.23
C THR A 74 15.12 0.42 4.64
N VAL A 75 15.94 0.83 5.60
CA VAL A 75 15.77 0.43 7.01
C VAL A 75 14.40 0.87 7.54
N ALA A 76 13.98 2.11 7.24
CA ALA A 76 12.68 2.62 7.64
C ALA A 76 11.53 1.80 7.02
N GLY A 77 11.61 1.48 5.72
CA GLY A 77 10.60 0.69 5.03
C GLY A 77 10.52 -0.75 5.50
N ALA A 78 11.67 -1.39 5.77
CA ALA A 78 11.71 -2.74 6.34
C ALA A 78 11.11 -2.78 7.75
N GLY A 79 11.50 -1.84 8.62
CA GLY A 79 10.91 -1.71 9.96
C GLY A 79 9.40 -1.47 9.92
N TYR A 80 8.94 -0.68 8.94
CA TYR A 80 7.52 -0.44 8.72
C TYR A 80 6.77 -1.70 8.28
N LEU A 81 7.28 -2.46 7.31
CA LEU A 81 6.67 -3.72 6.88
C LEU A 81 6.57 -4.74 8.03
N LEU A 82 7.61 -4.83 8.86
CA LEU A 82 7.60 -5.69 10.05
C LEU A 82 6.52 -5.24 11.04
N TRP A 83 6.47 -3.96 11.38
CA TRP A 83 5.45 -3.42 12.28
C TRP A 83 4.03 -3.62 11.74
N LEU A 84 3.83 -3.36 10.44
CA LEU A 84 2.52 -3.49 9.80
C LEU A 84 2.10 -4.96 9.68
N GLY A 85 3.03 -5.86 9.36
CA GLY A 85 2.80 -7.31 9.37
C GLY A 85 2.41 -7.82 10.76
N VAL A 86 3.17 -7.45 11.81
CA VAL A 86 2.88 -7.85 13.19
C VAL A 86 1.55 -7.28 13.70
N SER A 87 1.25 -6.01 13.43
CA SER A 87 -0.02 -5.40 13.82
C SER A 87 -1.21 -6.04 13.12
N THR A 88 -1.07 -6.40 11.84
CA THR A 88 -2.07 -7.15 11.06
C THR A 88 -2.28 -8.55 11.65
N LEU A 89 -1.21 -9.27 11.99
CA LEU A 89 -1.25 -10.58 12.65
C LEU A 89 -1.81 -10.55 14.07
N ARG A 90 -1.76 -9.41 14.78
CA ARG A 90 -2.37 -9.27 16.12
C ARG A 90 -3.85 -8.94 16.06
N SER A 91 -4.28 -8.17 15.06
CA SER A 91 -5.65 -7.67 14.92
C SER A 91 -6.58 -8.58 14.12
N TRP A 92 -6.06 -9.61 13.43
CA TRP A 92 -6.86 -10.46 12.53
C TRP A 92 -8.08 -11.13 13.18
N ARG A 93 -8.01 -11.53 14.46
CA ARG A 93 -9.13 -12.18 15.17
C ARG A 93 -10.28 -11.21 15.47
N GLY A 94 -9.96 -9.92 15.63
CA GLY A 94 -10.92 -8.84 15.90
C GLY A 94 -11.43 -8.15 14.64
N ALA A 95 -10.95 -8.52 13.45
CA ALA A 95 -11.42 -7.96 12.19
C ALA A 95 -12.93 -8.24 12.03
N SER A 96 -13.73 -7.20 12.24
CA SER A 96 -15.19 -7.21 12.10
C SER A 96 -15.60 -5.96 11.35
N PHE A 97 -16.29 -6.15 10.23
CA PHE A 97 -16.90 -5.05 9.47
C PHE A 97 -18.38 -5.01 9.86
N SER A 98 -18.72 -4.28 10.91
CA SER A 98 -20.12 -4.17 11.37
C SER A 98 -20.90 -3.25 10.43
N ALA A 99 -21.96 -3.78 9.83
CA ALA A 99 -22.91 -3.03 9.01
C ALA A 99 -23.93 -2.22 9.84
N ALA A 100 -23.89 -2.31 11.18
CA ALA A 100 -24.96 -1.81 12.05
C ALA A 100 -25.09 -0.27 12.07
N ASP A 101 -24.04 0.48 11.75
CA ASP A 101 -24.06 1.97 11.74
C ASP A 101 -24.38 2.57 10.35
N ALA A 102 -24.80 1.76 9.38
CA ALA A 102 -24.70 2.07 7.95
C ALA A 102 -25.91 2.75 7.29
N VAL A 103 -26.81 3.43 8.03
CA VAL A 103 -27.97 4.13 7.43
C VAL A 103 -27.67 5.62 7.23
N GLY A 104 -27.63 6.09 5.97
CA GLY A 104 -27.44 7.51 5.67
C GLY A 104 -27.77 7.86 4.21
N LYS A 105 -28.23 9.11 3.99
CA LYS A 105 -28.77 9.63 2.72
C LYS A 105 -27.84 9.43 1.51
N PRO A 106 -28.37 9.37 0.27
CA PRO A 106 -27.56 9.26 -0.94
C PRO A 106 -26.56 10.42 -1.02
N ALA A 107 -25.27 10.11 -0.99
CA ALA A 107 -24.22 11.10 -1.08
C ALA A 107 -24.00 11.55 -2.53
N ASN A 108 -23.72 12.84 -2.74
CA ASN A 108 -23.22 13.38 -4.00
C ASN A 108 -21.98 12.57 -4.45
N GLN A 109 -21.91 12.17 -5.73
CA GLN A 109 -20.78 11.40 -6.28
C GLN A 109 -19.46 12.13 -6.10
N LEU A 110 -19.43 13.46 -6.31
CA LEU A 110 -18.23 14.27 -6.11
C LEU A 110 -17.79 14.27 -4.63
N ARG A 111 -18.74 14.39 -3.70
CA ARG A 111 -18.43 14.33 -2.26
C ARG A 111 -17.86 12.97 -1.87
N THR A 112 -18.41 11.90 -2.41
CA THR A 112 -17.91 10.53 -2.21
C THR A 112 -16.49 10.36 -2.76
N PHE A 113 -16.22 10.91 -3.94
CA PHE A 113 -14.89 10.92 -4.54
C PHE A 113 -13.90 11.68 -3.67
N LEU A 114 -14.21 12.92 -3.29
CA LEU A 114 -13.34 13.74 -2.44
C LEU A 114 -13.09 13.11 -1.07
N GLN A 115 -14.10 12.47 -0.49
CA GLN A 115 -13.93 11.73 0.76
C GLN A 115 -13.01 10.51 0.57
N GLY A 116 -13.13 9.76 -0.53
CA GLY A 116 -12.20 8.67 -0.85
C GLY A 116 -10.77 9.17 -1.03
N MET A 117 -10.60 10.25 -1.79
CA MET A 117 -9.30 10.87 -2.02
C MET A 117 -8.64 11.35 -0.72
N GLY A 118 -9.42 11.99 0.16
CA GLY A 118 -8.93 12.35 1.50
C GLY A 118 -8.61 11.15 2.37
N THR A 119 -9.42 10.08 2.30
CA THR A 119 -9.20 8.84 3.08
C THR A 119 -7.84 8.22 2.76
N SER A 120 -7.55 7.96 1.49
CA SER A 120 -6.28 7.38 1.08
C SER A 120 -5.13 8.39 1.11
N GLY A 121 -5.39 9.66 0.82
CA GLY A 121 -4.37 10.72 0.77
C GLY A 121 -3.75 11.00 2.14
N ILE A 122 -4.53 10.90 3.21
CA ILE A 122 -4.08 11.08 4.60
C ILE A 122 -3.74 9.73 5.26
N ASN A 123 -3.97 8.61 4.55
CA ASN A 123 -3.71 7.28 5.09
C ASN A 123 -2.20 7.12 5.39
N PRO A 124 -1.80 6.94 6.67
CA PRO A 124 -0.39 6.76 7.03
C PRO A 124 0.22 5.53 6.35
N LYS A 125 -0.60 4.51 6.01
CA LYS A 125 -0.15 3.34 5.24
C LYS A 125 0.31 3.71 3.83
N GLY A 126 -0.49 4.51 3.13
CA GLY A 126 -0.15 5.00 1.79
C GLY A 126 1.09 5.89 1.83
N LEU A 127 1.11 6.86 2.74
CA LEU A 127 2.24 7.78 2.91
C LEU A 127 3.55 7.03 3.20
N LEU A 128 3.54 6.10 4.15
CA LEU A 128 4.74 5.33 4.50
C LEU A 128 5.16 4.38 3.38
N PHE A 129 4.23 3.80 2.63
CA PHE A 129 4.58 3.01 1.44
C PHE A 129 5.30 3.84 0.38
N TYR A 130 4.77 5.01 0.01
CA TYR A 130 5.40 5.87 -1.00
C TYR A 130 6.72 6.47 -0.51
N VAL A 131 6.82 6.86 0.76
CA VAL A 131 8.05 7.47 1.29
C VAL A 131 9.13 6.43 1.54
N ALA A 132 8.82 5.29 2.16
CA ALA A 132 9.83 4.37 2.65
C ALA A 132 10.06 3.15 1.75
N LEU A 133 9.04 2.67 1.05
CA LEU A 133 9.11 1.41 0.30
C LEU A 133 9.32 1.61 -1.20
N VAL A 134 8.53 2.47 -1.85
CA VAL A 134 8.67 2.70 -3.30
C VAL A 134 10.09 3.09 -3.73
N PRO A 135 10.87 3.93 -2.99
CA PRO A 135 12.22 4.29 -3.41
C PRO A 135 13.18 3.10 -3.50
N GLN A 136 12.93 2.04 -2.73
CA GLN A 136 13.78 0.84 -2.70
C GLN A 136 13.73 0.05 -4.02
N PHE A 137 12.71 0.29 -4.83
CA PHE A 137 12.52 -0.37 -6.12
C PHE A 137 13.00 0.51 -7.30
N VAL A 138 13.56 1.68 -7.00
CA VAL A 138 14.13 2.60 -7.99
C VAL A 138 15.64 2.41 -8.02
N SER A 139 16.18 2.24 -9.22
CA SER A 139 17.63 2.14 -9.44
C SER A 139 18.14 3.43 -10.08
N PRO A 140 18.92 4.27 -9.37
CA PRO A 140 19.49 5.51 -9.92
C PRO A 140 20.38 5.27 -11.14
N GLU A 141 21.03 4.11 -11.20
CA GLU A 141 21.97 3.70 -12.25
C GLU A 141 21.28 3.04 -13.45
N ALA A 142 19.96 2.85 -13.41
CA ALA A 142 19.24 2.22 -14.51
C ALA A 142 19.07 3.19 -15.70
N SER A 143 18.86 2.63 -16.89
CA SER A 143 18.65 3.39 -18.12
C SER A 143 17.40 4.30 -18.12
N LEU A 144 16.42 4.03 -17.25
CA LEU A 144 15.24 4.87 -17.12
C LEU A 144 15.46 5.95 -16.05
N PRO A 145 15.09 7.22 -16.29
CA PRO A 145 15.18 8.27 -15.27
C PRO A 145 14.36 7.96 -14.02
N VAL A 146 14.86 8.37 -12.85
CA VAL A 146 14.19 8.19 -11.54
C VAL A 146 12.71 8.64 -11.54
N PRO A 147 12.33 9.81 -12.11
CA PRO A 147 10.93 10.22 -12.16
C PRO A 147 10.05 9.25 -12.97
N VAL A 148 10.57 8.69 -14.05
CA VAL A 148 9.85 7.72 -14.91
C VAL A 148 9.64 6.41 -14.17
N GLN A 149 10.69 5.89 -13.50
CA GLN A 149 10.58 4.69 -12.67
C GLN A 149 9.55 4.89 -11.54
N SER A 150 9.62 6.03 -10.84
CA SER A 150 8.71 6.38 -9.75
C SER A 150 7.25 6.47 -10.21
N GLY A 151 7.01 7.07 -11.38
CA GLY A 151 5.69 7.15 -11.98
C GLY A 151 5.14 5.77 -12.36
N LEU A 152 5.97 4.91 -12.96
CA LEU A 152 5.57 3.54 -13.30
C LEU A 152 5.20 2.73 -12.06
N LEU A 153 6.03 2.76 -11.02
CA LEU A 153 5.76 2.05 -9.76
C LEU A 153 4.48 2.59 -9.09
N GLY A 154 4.37 3.91 -8.95
CA GLY A 154 3.21 4.54 -8.33
C GLY A 154 1.89 4.26 -9.08
N LEU A 155 1.87 4.39 -10.41
CA LEU A 155 0.69 4.07 -11.21
C LEU A 155 0.34 2.58 -11.19
N THR A 156 1.35 1.71 -11.14
CA THR A 156 1.13 0.26 -10.96
C THR A 156 0.41 -0.02 -9.64
N PHE A 157 0.83 0.63 -8.54
CA PHE A 157 0.13 0.51 -7.26
C PHE A 157 -1.28 1.07 -7.30
N VAL A 158 -1.50 2.23 -7.95
CA VAL A 158 -2.85 2.80 -8.13
C VAL A 158 -3.79 1.81 -8.81
N LEU A 159 -3.34 1.16 -9.89
CA LEU A 159 -4.13 0.16 -10.61
C LEU A 159 -4.42 -1.06 -9.74
N LEU A 160 -3.40 -1.62 -9.08
CA LEU A 160 -3.54 -2.77 -8.18
C LEU A 160 -4.51 -2.47 -7.03
N ALA A 161 -4.35 -1.32 -6.37
CA ALA A 161 -5.22 -0.89 -5.28
C ALA A 161 -6.66 -0.68 -5.79
N GLY A 162 -6.84 -0.06 -6.97
CA GLY A 162 -8.14 0.10 -7.59
C GLY A 162 -8.83 -1.24 -7.86
N THR A 163 -8.10 -2.24 -8.35
CA THR A 163 -8.61 -3.60 -8.54
C THR A 163 -9.00 -4.24 -7.21
N VAL A 164 -8.10 -4.24 -6.22
CA VAL A 164 -8.36 -4.85 -4.90
C VAL A 164 -9.55 -4.18 -4.21
N TYR A 165 -9.60 -2.85 -4.19
CA TYR A 165 -10.67 -2.11 -3.53
C TYR A 165 -12.01 -2.28 -4.25
N THR A 166 -12.01 -2.39 -5.58
CA THR A 166 -13.21 -2.77 -6.36
C THR A 166 -13.69 -4.17 -5.98
N CYS A 167 -12.80 -5.15 -5.91
CA CYS A 167 -13.14 -6.50 -5.46
C CYS A 167 -13.72 -6.48 -4.04
N VAL A 168 -13.11 -5.72 -3.12
CA VAL A 168 -13.62 -5.55 -1.75
C VAL A 168 -15.02 -4.96 -1.72
N ALA A 169 -15.31 -3.89 -2.49
CA ALA A 169 -16.64 -3.30 -2.56
C ALA A 169 -17.69 -4.26 -3.13
N LEU A 170 -17.33 -4.99 -4.20
CA LEU A 170 -18.20 -5.99 -4.82
C LEU A 170 -18.49 -7.17 -3.89
N LEU A 171 -17.45 -7.68 -3.21
CA LEU A 171 -17.60 -8.75 -2.22
C LEU A 171 -18.40 -8.27 -1.02
N ALA A 172 -18.25 -7.01 -0.59
CA ALA A 172 -19.09 -6.45 0.46
C ALA A 172 -20.56 -6.42 0.04
N ARG A 173 -20.85 -5.94 -1.17
CA ARG A 173 -22.21 -5.95 -1.73
C ARG A 173 -22.79 -7.36 -1.86
N LYS A 174 -21.98 -8.37 -2.21
CA LYS A 174 -22.43 -9.74 -2.52
C LYS A 174 -22.41 -10.70 -1.33
N LEU A 175 -21.48 -10.56 -0.39
CA LEU A 175 -21.16 -11.54 0.67
C LEU A 175 -21.34 -11.02 2.10
N LEU A 176 -21.20 -9.71 2.35
CA LEU A 176 -21.26 -9.17 3.71
C LEU A 176 -22.70 -8.99 4.24
N GLN A 177 -23.72 -9.33 3.45
CA GLN A 177 -25.05 -9.61 4.00
C GLN A 177 -25.17 -11.01 4.63
N SER A 178 -24.17 -11.90 4.48
CA SER A 178 -24.33 -13.32 4.87
C SER A 178 -23.17 -14.00 5.62
N ARG A 179 -21.89 -13.58 5.54
CA ARG A 179 -20.78 -14.30 6.24
C ARG A 179 -19.56 -13.44 6.69
N PRO A 180 -19.39 -13.14 7.99
CA PRO A 180 -18.24 -12.38 8.54
C PRO A 180 -16.86 -13.09 8.46
N GLY A 181 -16.81 -14.39 8.20
CA GLY A 181 -15.56 -15.19 8.26
C GLY A 181 -14.52 -14.89 7.17
N ALA A 182 -14.95 -14.50 5.97
CA ALA A 182 -14.05 -14.24 4.84
C ALA A 182 -13.10 -13.05 5.08
N ALA A 183 -13.56 -12.05 5.84
CA ALA A 183 -12.74 -10.91 6.25
C ALA A 183 -11.51 -11.34 7.06
N ARG A 184 -11.66 -12.29 7.98
CA ARG A 184 -10.58 -12.75 8.87
C ARG A 184 -9.47 -13.49 8.12
N THR A 185 -9.85 -14.33 7.15
CA THR A 185 -8.88 -15.10 6.34
C THR A 185 -7.99 -14.19 5.49
N VAL A 186 -8.56 -13.16 4.87
CA VAL A 186 -7.79 -12.21 4.06
C VAL A 186 -6.86 -11.35 4.93
N THR A 187 -7.33 -10.91 6.10
CA THR A 187 -6.48 -10.18 7.06
C THR A 187 -5.27 -11.03 7.49
N LEU A 188 -5.49 -12.31 7.81
CA LEU A 188 -4.42 -13.21 8.24
C LEU A 188 -3.38 -13.44 7.13
N ALA A 189 -3.84 -13.77 5.92
CA ALA A 189 -2.96 -14.04 4.78
C ALA A 189 -2.09 -12.82 4.42
N SER A 190 -2.67 -11.62 4.40
CA SER A 190 -1.91 -10.39 4.14
C SER A 190 -0.84 -10.14 5.22
N GLY A 191 -1.17 -10.31 6.50
CA GLY A 191 -0.22 -10.14 7.60
C GLY A 191 0.99 -11.08 7.51
N ILE A 192 0.79 -12.34 7.11
CA ILE A 192 1.87 -13.32 6.92
C ILE A 192 2.81 -12.88 5.79
N ILE A 193 2.26 -12.50 4.64
CA ILE A 193 3.05 -12.10 3.46
C ILE A 193 3.93 -10.88 3.78
N MET A 194 3.40 -9.90 4.52
CA MET A 194 4.14 -8.69 4.85
C MET A 194 5.29 -8.92 5.82
N VAL A 195 5.11 -9.78 6.82
CA VAL A 195 6.20 -10.18 7.71
C VAL A 195 7.32 -10.86 6.91
N ALA A 196 6.97 -11.80 6.03
CA ALA A 196 7.94 -12.49 5.19
C ALA A 196 8.74 -11.50 4.32
N LEU A 197 8.07 -10.55 3.67
CA LEU A 197 8.74 -9.54 2.83
C LEU A 197 9.60 -8.56 3.63
N GLY A 198 9.14 -8.14 4.82
CA GLY A 198 9.93 -7.29 5.71
C GLY A 198 11.22 -7.95 6.18
N VAL A 199 11.18 -9.25 6.47
CA VAL A 199 12.38 -10.04 6.82
C VAL A 199 13.34 -10.14 5.63
N VAL A 200 12.83 -10.42 4.42
CA VAL A 200 13.66 -10.52 3.20
C VAL A 200 14.37 -9.19 2.92
N LEU A 201 13.64 -8.07 2.93
CA LEU A 201 14.23 -6.74 2.69
C LEU A 201 15.28 -6.36 3.73
N LEU A 202 15.05 -6.69 5.01
CA LEU A 202 16.04 -6.45 6.05
C LEU A 202 17.29 -7.32 5.86
N SER A 203 17.12 -8.59 5.46
CA SER A 203 18.22 -9.51 5.22
C SER A 203 19.12 -9.10 4.05
N GLU A 204 18.53 -8.59 2.97
CA GLU A 204 19.26 -8.08 1.79
C GLU A 204 20.14 -6.86 2.12
N GLN A 205 19.77 -6.05 3.13
CA GLN A 205 20.62 -4.94 3.59
C GLN A 205 21.71 -5.35 4.58
N LEU A 206 21.42 -6.34 5.42
CA LEU A 206 22.35 -6.77 6.48
C LEU A 206 23.44 -7.70 5.95
N VAL A 207 23.15 -8.53 4.95
CA VAL A 207 24.14 -9.48 4.40
C VAL A 207 25.36 -8.78 3.79
N PRO A 208 25.22 -7.74 2.94
CA PRO A 208 26.37 -6.99 2.42
C PRO A 208 27.12 -6.22 3.50
N LEU A 209 26.40 -5.70 4.50
CA LEU A 209 26.97 -4.89 5.59
C LEU A 209 27.79 -5.76 6.56
N VAL A 210 27.31 -6.96 6.87
CA VAL A 210 28.02 -7.96 7.68
C VAL A 210 29.17 -8.61 6.90
N ALA A 211 28.99 -8.90 5.61
CA ALA A 211 30.07 -9.40 4.75
C ALA A 211 31.19 -8.38 4.58
N GLY A 212 30.87 -7.09 4.49
CA GLY A 212 31.85 -6.00 4.48
C GLY A 212 32.64 -5.87 5.78
N LEU A 213 32.01 -6.10 6.94
CA LEU A 213 32.68 -6.13 8.24
C LEU A 213 33.52 -7.40 8.46
N ALA A 214 33.12 -8.52 7.86
CA ALA A 214 33.83 -9.81 7.94
C ALA A 214 34.99 -9.93 6.93
N GLY A 215 34.98 -9.17 5.84
CA GLY A 215 36.03 -9.14 4.82
C GLY A 215 37.17 -8.15 5.09
N THR A 216 37.12 -7.40 6.19
CA THR A 216 38.18 -6.49 6.67
C THR A 216 39.01 -7.07 7.83
N ALA A 217 38.93 -8.38 8.07
CA ALA A 217 39.71 -9.10 9.09
C ALA A 217 40.80 -9.96 8.46
#